data_AF-A0A259BPN1-F1
#
_entry.id   AF-A0A259BPN1-F1
#
_cell.length_a   1.000
_cell.length_b   1.000
_cell.length_c   1.000
_cell.angle_alpha   90.00
_cell.angle_beta   90.00
_cell.angle_gamma   90.00
#
_symmetry.space_group_name_H-M   'P 1'
#
loop_
_entity.id
_entity.type
_entity.pdbx_description
1 polymer ?
#
loop_
_entity_poly.entity_id
_entity_poly.type
_entity_poly.pdbx_seq_one_letter_code
_entity_poly.pdbx_strand_id
1 'polypeptide(L)' 'MWLLPGLWQILIALALFSAGTRLPASLRIAGVWYFLAGHGALILAHEAGLSPWLMGLPFGLGELLVALCLYLAGRNPG' A
#
# COMPACT_ATOMS: atom_id res chain seq x y z
N MET A 1 -5.39 15.37 -11.88
CA MET A 1 -5.57 13.91 -12.07
C MET A 1 -4.25 13.14 -12.28
N TRP A 2 -3.07 13.75 -12.10
CA TRP A 2 -1.76 13.09 -12.29
C TRP A 2 -1.14 12.52 -11.01
N LEU A 3 -1.43 13.12 -9.87
CA LEU A 3 -0.93 12.67 -8.55
C LEU A 3 -1.74 11.52 -7.94
N LEU A 4 -2.92 11.20 -8.50
CA LEU A 4 -3.87 10.27 -7.90
C LEU A 4 -3.25 8.88 -7.62
N PRO A 5 -2.54 8.23 -8.57
CA PRO A 5 -1.91 6.93 -8.32
C PRO A 5 -0.97 6.95 -7.13
N GLY A 6 -0.11 7.97 -7.02
CA GLY A 6 0.86 8.06 -5.94
C GLY A 6 0.24 8.46 -4.60
N LEU A 7 -0.55 9.54 -4.58
CA LEU A 7 -1.19 10.04 -3.36
C LEU A 7 -2.13 9.00 -2.73
N TRP A 8 -2.87 8.25 -3.55
CA TRP A 8 -3.76 7.20 -3.08
C TRP A 8 -3.00 6.15 -2.24
N GLN A 9 -1.86 5.67 -2.75
CA GLN A 9 -1.05 4.67 -2.06
C GLN A 9 -0.43 5.25 -0.78
N ILE A 10 0.00 6.51 -0.79
CA ILE A 10 0.51 7.21 0.41
C ILE A 10 -0.57 7.32 1.50
N LEU A 11 -1.82 7.62 1.13
CA LEU A 11 -2.92 7.69 2.09
C LEU A 11 -3.24 6.33 2.70
N ILE A 12 -3.18 5.24 1.92
CA ILE A 12 -3.33 3.88 2.43
C ILE A 12 -2.20 3.54 3.42
N ALA A 13 -0.95 3.87 3.08
CA ALA A 13 0.18 3.66 3.98
C ALA A 13 -0.05 4.39 5.32
N LEU A 14 -0.49 5.65 5.28
CA LEU A 14 -0.82 6.43 6.47
C LEU A 14 -1.96 5.80 7.28
N ALA A 15 -3.00 5.30 6.62
CA ALA A 15 -4.10 4.60 7.28
C ALA A 15 -3.59 3.34 8.00
N LEU A 16 -2.75 2.53 7.36
CA LEU A 16 -2.19 1.32 7.96
C LEU A 16 -1.27 1.62 9.15
N PHE A 17 -0.41 2.64 9.04
CA PHE A 17 0.46 3.03 10.16
C PHE A 17 -0.31 3.65 11.32
N SER A 18 -1.31 4.48 11.04
CA SER A 18 -2.13 5.11 12.08
C SER A 18 -3.06 4.13 12.80
N ALA A 19 -3.53 3.09 12.09
CA ALA A 19 -4.32 2.00 12.67
C ALA A 19 -3.48 0.93 13.38
N GLY A 20 -2.14 1.08 13.44
CA GLY A 20 -1.21 0.06 13.95
C GLY A 20 -1.45 -0.38 15.41
N THR A 21 -2.16 0.41 16.22
CA THR A 21 -2.57 0.01 17.59
C THR A 21 -3.75 -0.96 17.62
N ARG A 22 -4.50 -1.08 16.52
CA ARG A 22 -5.70 -1.93 16.39
C ARG A 22 -5.53 -3.08 15.39
N LEU A 23 -4.43 -3.10 14.66
CA LEU A 23 -4.16 -4.07 13.60
C LEU A 23 -2.97 -4.98 13.97
N PRO A 24 -2.92 -6.21 13.41
CA PRO A 24 -1.75 -7.07 13.55
C PRO A 24 -0.47 -6.35 13.14
N ALA A 25 0.60 -6.51 13.93
CA ALA A 25 1.88 -5.85 13.68
C ALA A 25 2.50 -6.21 12.32
N SER A 26 2.08 -7.34 11.72
CA SER A 26 2.45 -7.77 10.37
C SER A 26 1.96 -6.81 9.28
N LEU A 27 0.82 -6.12 9.45
CA LEU A 27 0.28 -5.18 8.46
C LEU A 27 1.19 -3.95 8.22
N ARG A 28 2.15 -3.70 9.11
CA ARG A 28 3.16 -2.66 8.88
C ARG A 28 3.96 -2.90 7.59
N ILE A 29 4.15 -4.15 7.17
CA ILE A 29 4.84 -4.45 5.90
C ILE A 29 4.04 -3.96 4.68
N ALA A 30 2.71 -4.07 4.74
CA ALA A 30 1.84 -3.53 3.71
C ALA A 30 1.87 -1.99 3.71
N GLY A 31 1.93 -1.37 4.89
CA GLY A 31 2.14 0.08 5.00
C GLY A 31 3.43 0.55 4.33
N VAL A 32 4.54 -0.15 4.55
CA VAL A 32 5.83 0.14 3.88
C VAL A 32 5.71 -0.04 2.37
N TRP A 33 5.08 -1.12 1.90
CA TRP A 33 4.84 -1.36 0.48
C TRP A 33 4.08 -0.19 -0.17
N TYR A 34 2.94 0.19 0.42
CA TYR A 34 2.10 1.28 -0.07
C TYR A 34 2.84 2.63 -0.09
N PHE A 35 3.71 2.88 0.90
CA PHE A 35 4.53 4.10 0.94
C PHE A 35 5.54 4.13 -0.21
N LEU A 36 6.32 3.07 -0.38
CA LEU A 36 7.34 2.98 -1.44
C LEU A 36 6.72 3.02 -2.84
N ALA A 37 5.61 2.29 -3.03
CA ALA A 37 4.86 2.31 -4.28
C ALA A 37 4.28 3.70 -4.58
N GLY A 38 3.67 4.36 -3.59
CA GLY A 38 3.13 5.70 -3.76
C GLY A 38 4.20 6.73 -4.11
N HIS A 39 5.33 6.67 -3.42
CA HIS A 39 6.46 7.54 -3.70
C HIS A 39 7.05 7.29 -5.10
N GLY A 40 7.27 6.03 -5.46
CA GLY A 40 7.72 5.64 -6.80
C GLY A 40 6.75 6.07 -7.90
N ALA A 41 5.44 5.92 -7.68
CA ALA A 41 4.42 6.36 -8.63
C ALA A 41 4.40 7.88 -8.80
N LEU A 42 4.69 8.68 -7.77
CA LEU A 42 4.82 10.13 -7.89
C LEU A 42 6.04 10.52 -8.74
N ILE A 43 7.18 9.85 -8.55
CA ILE A 43 8.38 10.06 -9.36
C ILE A 43 8.11 9.68 -10.83
N LEU A 44 7.55 8.50 -11.06
CA LEU A 44 7.29 8.00 -12.42
C LEU A 44 6.19 8.78 -13.14
N ALA A 45 5.15 9.22 -12.44
CA ALA A 45 4.08 10.03 -13.04
C ALA A 45 4.58 11.41 -13.49
N HIS A 46 5.66 11.91 -12.88
CA HIS A 46 6.33 13.14 -13.32
C HIS A 46 7.04 12.95 -14.67
N GLU A 47 7.68 11.80 -14.90
CA GLU A 47 8.49 11.56 -16.11
C GLU A 47 7.72 10.89 -17.27
N ALA A 48 6.89 9.88 -16.97
CA ALA A 48 6.29 8.98 -17.97
C ALA A 48 4.79 9.25 -18.24
N GLY A 49 4.17 10.19 -17.51
CA GLY A 49 2.73 10.47 -17.60
C GLY A 49 1.84 9.43 -16.90
N LEU A 50 0.52 9.61 -17.01
CA LEU A 50 -0.46 8.78 -16.33
C LEU A 50 -0.64 7.42 -17.00
N SER A 51 -0.33 6.35 -16.26
CA SER A 51 -0.61 4.97 -16.66
C SER A 51 -1.51 4.29 -15.61
N PRO A 52 -2.57 3.57 -16.02
CA PRO A 52 -3.41 2.79 -15.08
C PRO A 52 -2.60 1.80 -14.24
N TRP A 53 -1.50 1.32 -14.77
CA TRP A 53 -0.62 0.35 -14.11
C TRP A 53 0.16 0.95 -12.94
N LEU A 54 0.38 2.27 -12.91
CA LEU A 54 1.00 2.96 -11.76
C LEU A 54 0.11 2.91 -10.51
N MET A 55 -1.17 2.59 -10.66
CA MET A 55 -2.12 2.43 -9.56
C MET A 55 -2.53 0.98 -9.37
N GLY A 56 -2.99 0.32 -10.45
CA GLY A 56 -3.61 -1.00 -10.36
C GLY A 56 -2.64 -2.08 -9.89
N LEU A 57 -1.41 -2.08 -10.39
CA LEU A 57 -0.41 -3.10 -10.03
C LEU A 57 0.04 -2.94 -8.56
N PRO A 58 0.44 -1.75 -8.08
CA PRO A 58 0.79 -1.59 -6.67
C PRO A 58 -0.37 -1.85 -5.70
N PHE A 59 -1.58 -1.41 -6.08
CA PHE A 59 -2.78 -1.65 -5.29
C PHE A 59 -3.08 -3.15 -5.16
N GLY A 60 -3.13 -3.87 -6.29
CA GLY A 60 -3.40 -5.32 -6.27
C GLY A 60 -2.38 -6.11 -5.45
N LEU A 61 -1.08 -5.79 -5.58
CA LEU A 61 -0.04 -6.41 -4.76
C LEU A 61 -0.17 -6.04 -3.27
N GLY A 62 -0.54 -4.80 -2.98
CA GLY A 62 -0.78 -4.34 -1.61
C GLY A 62 -1.95 -5.06 -0.96
N GLU A 63 -3.07 -5.25 -1.66
CA GLU A 63 -4.23 -6.00 -1.17
C GLU A 63 -3.89 -7.49 -0.93
N LEU A 64 -3.08 -8.11 -1.79
CA LEU A 64 -2.59 -9.47 -1.57
C LEU A 64 -1.69 -9.57 -0.33
N LEU A 65 -0.82 -8.58 -0.11
CA LEU A 65 0.00 -8.51 1.10
C LEU A 65 -0.87 -8.35 2.36
N VAL A 66 -1.88 -7.48 2.33
CA VAL A 66 -2.83 -7.31 3.43
C VAL A 66 -3.58 -8.62 3.70
N ALA A 67 -4.11 -9.26 2.66
CA ALA A 67 -4.82 -10.53 2.77
C ALA A 67 -3.92 -11.62 3.39
N LEU A 68 -2.66 -11.72 2.94
CA LEU A 68 -1.69 -12.66 3.50
C LEU A 68 -1.39 -12.35 4.97
N CYS A 69 -1.16 -11.09 5.33
CA CYS A 69 -0.87 -10.70 6.71
C CYS A 69 -2.04 -11.01 7.66
N LEU A 70 -3.28 -10.74 7.23
CA LEU A 70 -4.49 -11.05 7.99
C LEU A 70 -4.72 -12.56 8.09
N TYR A 71 -4.51 -13.30 7.00
CA TYR A 71 -4.61 -14.75 6.98
C TYR A 71 -3.64 -15.40 7.98
N LEU A 72 -2.37 -14.98 7.98
CA LEU A 72 -1.36 -15.49 8.90
C LEU A 72 -1.64 -15.10 10.35
N ALA A 73 -2.11 -13.87 10.59
CA ALA A 73 -2.48 -13.42 11.93
C ALA A 73 -3.69 -14.19 12.49
N GLY A 74 -4.70 -14.47 11.67
CA GLY A 74 -5.86 -15.28 12.07
C GLY A 74 -5.54 -16.76 12.27
N ARG A 75 -4.52 -17.28 11.57
CA ARG A 75 -4.08 -18.69 11.70
C ARG A 75 -3.21 -18.95 12.92
N ASN A 76 -2.54 -17.92 13.44
CA ASN A 76 -1.70 -18.03 14.64
C ASN A 76 -2.22 -17.10 15.75
N PRO A 77 -3.38 -17.41 16.35
CA PRO A 77 -3.89 -16.70 17.51
C PRO A 77 -3.06 -17.15 18.72
N GLY A 78 -1.85 -16.59 18.85
CA GLY A 78 -1.02 -16.77 20.03
C GLY A 78 -1.79 -16.54 21.32
#